data_AF-A0A653BQX8-F1
#
_entry.id   AF-A0A653BQX8-F1
#
_cell.length_a   1.000
_cell.length_b   1.000
_cell.length_c   1.000
_cell.angle_alpha   90.00
_cell.angle_beta   90.00
_cell.angle_gamma   90.00
#
_symmetry.space_group_name_H-M   'P 1'
#
loop_
_entity.id
_entity.type
_entity.pdbx_description
1 polymer ?
#
loop_
_entity_poly.entity_id
_entity_poly.type
_entity_poly.pdbx_seq_one_letter_code
_entity_poly.pdbx_strand_id
1 'polypeptide(L)'
;MLKVLQFPGSIPISTLKTVNVMRTWPQIVTLFAFLIDKVNLQREDPFEEIPRCFTTPEEEIDYRRFVYAEEHILREYRIFNADYTDEDEQCVSEYTRKVADLMGVDTDRIEWLKEDIAEKKKLLETQKEELDKLSKEEKEILNANKDIESTAIAIEEFIVLENAKTTEEFQDVSKAVEKLPKIITELKENVAKLESDIEKQPCTVQDREILLQEIDILNGKIGIKNAKVKHARDIKEEYDAKLDEERTVLRDMVVKWNLSLMKITVRMPRIKQLLLPESGFHSKSYLDQLDIMLQLKDTIERELVGDMSTARAQLEDYHRMKIELETDIEGKKVEMKKKQQEIDTVTKEVKQLELNINLVKKQNSEVEDALQQKLGELSNSTSLKELKAEHEQLTEKRSNLEKKRQKTTEKILATFVEVYDTIKKKLETMMEVGNEVEDSICAATEEALRKQEKMLQACRELKQIQEKLDQLRSNHLDVDSDSER
;
A
#
# COMPACT_ATOMS: atom_id res chain seq x y z
N MET A 1 -43.93 11.23 4.74
CA MET A 1 -43.28 10.15 3.97
C MET A 1 -43.66 10.20 2.48
N LEU A 2 -44.92 10.01 2.08
CA LEU A 2 -45.31 10.05 0.64
C LEU A 2 -45.01 11.37 -0.08
N LYS A 3 -45.11 12.51 0.63
CA LYS A 3 -44.68 13.82 0.12
C LYS A 3 -43.17 13.92 -0.11
N VAL A 4 -42.36 13.24 0.71
CA VAL A 4 -40.89 13.21 0.58
C VAL A 4 -40.49 12.34 -0.61
N LEU A 5 -41.23 11.25 -0.83
CA LEU A 5 -41.06 10.36 -1.99
C LEU A 5 -41.69 10.89 -3.28
N GLN A 6 -42.23 12.12 -3.26
CA GLN A 6 -42.83 12.80 -4.40
C GLN A 6 -43.92 11.97 -5.11
N PHE A 7 -44.83 11.35 -4.36
CA PHE A 7 -45.97 10.65 -4.94
C PHE A 7 -46.84 11.64 -5.77
N PRO A 8 -47.16 11.36 -7.05
CA PRO A 8 -47.84 12.31 -7.93
C PRO A 8 -49.31 12.55 -7.59
N GLY A 9 -49.91 11.74 -6.71
CA GLY A 9 -51.29 11.87 -6.27
C GLY A 9 -51.44 12.55 -4.90
N SER A 10 -52.62 13.10 -4.62
CA SER A 10 -53.01 13.54 -3.28
C SER A 10 -53.88 12.47 -2.62
N ILE A 11 -53.37 11.84 -1.56
CA ILE A 11 -54.14 10.91 -0.73
C ILE A 11 -54.42 11.62 0.60
N PRO A 12 -55.66 12.06 0.85
CA PRO A 12 -55.99 12.72 2.10
C PRO A 12 -55.86 11.76 3.28
N ILE A 13 -55.56 12.29 4.46
CA ILE A 13 -55.34 11.47 5.67
C ILE A 13 -56.58 10.65 6.03
N SER A 14 -57.78 11.15 5.73
CA SER A 14 -59.04 10.40 5.90
C SER A 14 -59.06 9.10 5.09
N THR A 15 -58.56 9.11 3.85
CA THR A 15 -58.42 7.94 2.98
C THR A 15 -57.48 6.90 3.57
N LEU A 16 -56.40 7.33 4.25
CA LEU A 16 -55.49 6.42 4.97
C LEU A 16 -56.13 5.82 6.24
N LYS A 17 -57.13 6.48 6.82
CA LYS A 17 -57.89 5.93 7.96
C LYS A 17 -58.98 4.94 7.53
N THR A 18 -59.45 5.02 6.28
CA THR A 18 -60.52 4.17 5.72
C THR A 18 -60.02 3.22 4.65
N VAL A 19 -58.78 2.73 4.78
CA VAL A 19 -58.11 1.85 3.79
C VAL A 19 -58.93 0.60 3.47
N ASN A 20 -59.70 0.08 4.43
CA ASN A 20 -60.52 -1.12 4.27
C ASN A 20 -61.90 -0.88 3.62
N VAL A 21 -62.19 0.35 3.18
CA VAL A 21 -63.47 0.68 2.51
C VAL A 21 -63.31 0.51 1.00
N MET A 22 -64.27 -0.17 0.35
CA MET A 22 -64.20 -0.51 -1.08
C MET A 22 -63.92 0.68 -2.01
N ARG A 23 -64.42 1.88 -1.69
CA ARG A 23 -64.21 3.09 -2.53
C ARG A 23 -62.80 3.67 -2.41
N THR A 24 -62.11 3.37 -1.31
CA THR A 24 -60.76 3.86 -1.00
C THR A 24 -59.68 2.89 -1.47
N TRP A 25 -60.00 1.61 -1.55
CA TRP A 25 -59.05 0.56 -1.91
C TRP A 25 -58.27 0.80 -3.23
N PRO A 26 -58.89 1.26 -4.34
CA PRO A 26 -58.13 1.54 -5.57
C PRO A 26 -57.00 2.55 -5.36
N GLN A 27 -57.23 3.60 -4.57
CA GLN A 27 -56.23 4.64 -4.30
C GLN A 27 -55.05 4.10 -3.48
N ILE A 28 -55.31 3.14 -2.58
CA ILE A 28 -54.28 2.50 -1.76
C ILE A 28 -53.50 1.46 -2.57
N VAL A 29 -54.14 0.74 -3.48
CA VAL A 29 -53.45 -0.18 -4.40
C VAL A 29 -52.52 0.60 -5.35
N THR A 30 -52.96 1.73 -5.90
CA THR A 30 -52.09 2.60 -6.71
C THR A 30 -50.90 3.13 -5.91
N LEU A 31 -51.11 3.43 -4.63
CA LEU A 31 -50.04 3.84 -3.74
C LEU A 31 -49.01 2.72 -3.53
N PHE A 32 -49.45 1.49 -3.27
CA PHE A 32 -48.55 0.35 -3.10
C PHE A 32 -47.82 0.01 -4.39
N ALA A 33 -48.49 0.05 -5.55
CA ALA A 33 -47.86 -0.13 -6.85
C ALA A 33 -46.71 0.88 -7.05
N PHE A 34 -46.96 2.17 -6.81
CA PHE A 34 -45.92 3.20 -6.88
C PHE A 34 -44.75 2.96 -5.92
N LEU A 35 -45.02 2.51 -4.69
CA LEU A 35 -43.97 2.24 -3.71
C LEU A 35 -43.12 1.03 -4.13
N ILE A 36 -43.75 -0.01 -4.68
CA ILE A 36 -43.05 -1.18 -5.24
C ILE A 36 -42.17 -0.73 -6.42
N ASP A 37 -42.70 0.06 -7.34
CA ASP A 37 -41.95 0.59 -8.48
C ASP A 37 -40.76 1.44 -8.02
N LYS A 38 -40.94 2.29 -7.00
CA LYS A 38 -39.85 3.10 -6.43
C LYS A 38 -38.76 2.25 -5.78
N VAL A 39 -39.11 1.17 -5.07
CA VAL A 39 -38.12 0.25 -4.48
C VAL A 39 -37.38 -0.52 -5.57
N ASN A 40 -38.08 -0.94 -6.62
CA ASN A 40 -37.45 -1.63 -7.75
C ASN A 40 -36.50 -0.71 -8.53
N LEU A 41 -36.90 0.54 -8.76
CA LEU A 41 -36.06 1.57 -9.40
C LEU A 41 -34.87 2.02 -8.53
N GLN A 42 -34.89 1.79 -7.22
CA GLN A 42 -33.75 2.06 -6.35
C GLN A 42 -32.76 0.89 -6.26
N ARG A 43 -33.15 -0.32 -6.68
CA ARG A 43 -32.26 -1.50 -6.70
C ARG A 43 -31.36 -1.54 -7.93
N GLU A 44 -31.79 -0.93 -9.03
CA GLU A 44 -30.92 -0.60 -10.16
C GLU A 44 -30.21 0.68 -9.78
N ASP A 45 -28.92 0.61 -9.42
CA ASP A 45 -28.15 1.80 -9.06
C ASP A 45 -28.14 2.75 -10.27
N PRO A 46 -28.81 3.91 -10.23
CA PRO A 46 -28.92 4.79 -11.38
C PRO A 46 -27.57 5.42 -11.77
N PHE A 47 -26.52 5.15 -11.00
CA PHE A 47 -25.16 5.63 -11.23
C PHE A 47 -24.18 4.57 -11.75
N GLU A 48 -24.53 3.27 -11.76
CA GLU A 48 -23.57 2.23 -12.15
C GLU A 48 -23.38 2.10 -13.68
N GLU A 49 -24.35 2.50 -14.51
CA GLU A 49 -24.22 2.35 -15.98
C GLU A 49 -24.88 3.49 -16.77
N ILE A 50 -24.41 4.73 -16.61
CA ILE A 50 -24.55 5.69 -17.73
C ILE A 50 -23.40 5.38 -18.70
N PRO A 51 -23.65 4.92 -19.94
CA PRO A 51 -22.60 4.83 -20.95
C PRO A 51 -22.11 6.26 -21.20
N ARG A 52 -20.95 6.60 -20.64
CA ARG A 52 -20.41 7.96 -20.73
C ARG A 52 -19.78 8.12 -22.10
N CYS A 53 -20.53 8.68 -23.03
CA CYS A 53 -20.04 9.03 -24.36
C CYS A 53 -19.09 10.23 -24.23
N PHE A 54 -17.78 9.99 -24.27
CA PHE A 54 -16.80 11.06 -24.43
C PHE A 54 -16.77 11.49 -25.90
N THR A 55 -16.83 12.80 -26.16
CA THR A 55 -16.89 13.35 -27.51
C THR A 55 -15.50 13.52 -28.11
N THR A 56 -14.47 13.68 -27.27
CA THR A 56 -13.06 13.75 -27.66
C THR A 56 -12.15 12.98 -26.69
N PRO A 57 -10.97 12.51 -27.13
CA PRO A 57 -9.97 11.91 -26.25
C PRO A 57 -9.48 12.85 -25.12
N GLU A 58 -9.50 14.16 -25.35
CA GLU A 58 -9.10 15.18 -24.38
C GLU A 58 -10.12 15.27 -23.22
N GLU A 59 -11.41 15.21 -23.53
CA GLU A 59 -12.49 15.14 -22.53
C GLU A 59 -12.40 13.86 -21.68
N GLU A 60 -12.01 12.74 -22.28
CA GLU A 60 -11.79 11.49 -21.54
C GLU A 60 -10.60 11.59 -20.58
N ILE A 61 -9.49 12.20 -21.04
CA ILE A 61 -8.30 12.42 -20.20
C ILE A 61 -8.62 13.35 -19.03
N ASP A 62 -9.28 14.49 -19.28
CA ASP A 62 -9.61 15.45 -18.22
C ASP A 62 -10.62 14.88 -17.22
N TYR A 63 -11.56 14.06 -17.68
CA TYR A 63 -12.46 13.32 -16.79
C TYR A 63 -11.69 12.31 -15.92
N ARG A 64 -10.79 11.50 -16.51
CA ARG A 64 -9.97 10.53 -15.75
C ARG A 64 -9.06 11.24 -14.74
N ARG A 65 -8.50 12.41 -15.08
CA ARG A 65 -7.76 13.26 -14.14
C ARG A 65 -8.64 13.68 -12.96
N PHE A 66 -9.85 14.15 -13.24
CA PHE A 66 -10.81 14.55 -12.21
C PHE A 66 -11.15 13.38 -11.27
N VAL A 67 -11.44 12.19 -11.83
CA VAL A 67 -11.74 10.98 -11.03
C VAL A 67 -10.55 10.59 -10.16
N TYR A 68 -9.33 10.57 -10.69
CA TYR A 68 -8.14 10.23 -9.91
C TYR A 68 -7.84 11.27 -8.82
N ALA A 69 -8.09 12.55 -9.08
CA ALA A 69 -7.97 13.59 -8.07
C ALA A 69 -9.03 13.45 -6.98
N GLU A 70 -10.28 13.14 -7.33
CA GLU A 70 -11.36 12.88 -6.38
C GLU A 70 -11.06 11.65 -5.51
N GLU A 71 -10.62 10.54 -6.11
CA GLU A 71 -10.19 9.33 -5.39
C GLU A 71 -9.05 9.63 -4.41
N HIS A 72 -8.05 10.39 -4.84
CA HIS A 72 -6.89 10.75 -4.02
C HIS A 72 -7.30 11.60 -2.83
N ILE A 73 -8.08 12.67 -3.04
CA ILE A 73 -8.58 13.54 -1.98
C ILE A 73 -9.45 12.77 -0.97
N LEU A 74 -10.34 11.89 -1.46
CA LEU A 74 -11.17 11.07 -0.58
C LEU A 74 -10.34 10.07 0.24
N ARG A 75 -9.22 9.58 -0.30
CA ARG A 75 -8.32 8.67 0.38
C ARG A 75 -7.44 9.39 1.40
N GLU A 76 -6.86 10.53 1.05
CA GLU A 76 -6.15 11.41 2.00
C GLU A 76 -7.07 11.82 3.15
N TYR A 77 -8.32 12.20 2.86
CA TYR A 77 -9.29 12.53 3.90
C TYR A 77 -9.59 11.35 4.83
N ARG A 78 -9.57 10.11 4.32
CA ARG A 78 -9.71 8.91 5.17
C ARG A 78 -8.47 8.64 6.01
N ILE A 79 -7.27 8.76 5.42
CA ILE A 79 -5.98 8.58 6.12
C ILE A 79 -5.83 9.62 7.24
N PHE A 80 -6.13 10.89 6.93
CA PHE A 80 -6.14 12.00 7.89
C PHE A 80 -7.08 11.75 9.07
N ASN A 81 -8.27 11.17 8.83
CA ASN A 81 -9.21 10.84 9.89
C ASN A 81 -8.86 9.55 10.66
N ALA A 82 -7.86 8.79 10.21
CA ALA A 82 -7.50 7.48 10.75
C ALA A 82 -6.11 7.42 11.42
N ASP A 83 -5.37 8.55 11.49
CA ASP A 83 -4.05 8.70 12.14
C ASP A 83 -2.94 7.74 11.62
N TYR A 84 -3.02 7.29 10.37
CA TYR A 84 -1.96 6.48 9.74
C TYR A 84 -0.94 7.37 9.01
N THR A 85 0.28 7.51 9.53
CA THR A 85 1.34 8.32 8.90
C THR A 85 2.07 7.61 7.75
N ASP A 86 2.12 6.28 7.78
CA ASP A 86 2.94 5.50 6.84
C ASP A 86 2.24 5.24 5.48
N GLU A 87 0.93 5.50 5.39
CA GLU A 87 0.13 5.31 4.15
C GLU A 87 0.07 6.56 3.25
N ASP A 88 0.59 7.69 3.73
CA ASP A 88 0.52 8.99 3.03
C ASP A 88 1.43 9.00 1.78
N GLU A 89 2.69 8.58 1.93
CA GLU A 89 3.64 8.48 0.82
C GLU A 89 3.18 7.47 -0.25
N GLN A 90 2.49 6.40 0.17
CA GLN A 90 1.92 5.42 -0.76
C GLN A 90 0.71 5.99 -1.52
N CYS A 91 -0.15 6.78 -0.87
CA CYS A 91 -1.28 7.44 -1.50
C CYS A 91 -0.83 8.47 -2.57
N VAL A 92 0.19 9.27 -2.27
CA VAL A 92 0.75 10.27 -3.18
C VAL A 92 1.44 9.59 -4.39
N SER A 93 2.21 8.53 -4.16
CA SER A 93 2.91 7.81 -5.23
C SER A 93 1.94 7.11 -6.19
N GLU A 94 0.87 6.50 -5.68
CA GLU A 94 -0.17 5.87 -6.50
C GLU A 94 -0.91 6.89 -7.37
N TYR A 95 -1.28 8.05 -6.83
CA TYR A 95 -1.91 9.13 -7.60
C TYR A 95 -0.97 9.66 -8.70
N THR A 96 0.28 9.94 -8.33
CA THR A 96 1.29 10.45 -9.28
C THR A 96 1.51 9.49 -10.44
N ARG A 97 1.58 8.17 -10.16
CA ARG A 97 1.69 7.14 -11.20
C ARG A 97 0.47 7.11 -12.12
N LYS A 98 -0.76 7.07 -11.57
CA LYS A 98 -2.01 7.08 -12.36
C LYS A 98 -2.11 8.30 -13.30
N VAL A 99 -1.69 9.48 -12.82
CA VAL A 99 -1.68 10.71 -13.63
C VAL A 99 -0.58 10.69 -14.69
N ALA A 100 0.60 10.15 -14.37
CA ALA A 100 1.70 10.01 -15.31
C ALA A 100 1.38 9.02 -16.45
N ASP A 101 0.81 7.85 -16.11
CA ASP A 101 0.33 6.85 -17.07
C ASP A 101 -0.70 7.47 -18.04
N LEU A 102 -1.63 8.27 -17.50
CA LEU A 102 -2.65 8.96 -18.29
C LEU A 102 -2.07 10.00 -19.24
N MET A 103 -0.94 10.62 -18.90
CA MET A 103 -0.21 11.56 -19.76
C MET A 103 0.78 10.86 -20.72
N GLY A 104 0.85 9.53 -20.70
CA GLY A 104 1.81 8.76 -21.49
C GLY A 104 3.26 8.97 -21.05
N VAL A 105 3.45 9.39 -19.79
CA VAL A 105 4.76 9.60 -19.19
C VAL A 105 5.18 8.31 -18.50
N ASP A 106 6.18 7.64 -19.07
CA ASP A 106 6.81 6.47 -18.47
C ASP A 106 7.62 6.90 -17.23
N THR A 107 7.03 6.71 -16.05
CA THR A 107 7.64 7.07 -14.76
C THR A 107 8.91 6.26 -14.50
N ASP A 108 8.92 4.99 -14.91
CA ASP A 108 10.05 4.09 -14.73
C ASP A 108 11.22 4.56 -15.59
N ARG A 109 10.93 5.05 -16.80
CA ARG A 109 11.93 5.68 -17.67
C ARG A 109 12.50 6.96 -17.08
N ILE A 110 11.67 7.80 -16.44
CA ILE A 110 12.15 9.03 -15.78
C ILE A 110 13.02 8.70 -14.58
N GLU A 111 12.65 7.71 -13.78
CA GLU A 111 13.42 7.28 -12.63
C GLU A 111 14.77 6.70 -13.06
N TRP A 112 14.78 5.83 -14.07
CA TRP A 112 16.01 5.34 -14.70
C TRP A 112 16.89 6.46 -15.25
N LEU A 113 16.30 7.47 -15.90
CA LEU A 113 17.05 8.63 -16.41
C LEU A 113 17.63 9.48 -15.27
N LYS A 114 16.94 9.61 -14.14
CA LYS A 114 17.47 10.30 -12.95
C LYS A 114 18.66 9.55 -12.37
N GLU A 115 18.57 8.23 -12.27
CA GLU A 115 19.67 7.37 -11.82
C GLU A 115 20.88 7.45 -12.75
N ASP A 116 20.67 7.33 -14.08
CA ASP A 116 21.74 7.45 -15.07
C ASP A 116 22.39 8.84 -15.03
N ILE A 117 21.60 9.92 -14.91
CA ILE A 117 22.15 11.28 -14.74
C ILE A 117 22.99 11.39 -13.45
N ALA A 118 22.54 10.80 -12.33
CA ALA A 118 23.29 10.81 -11.08
C ALA A 118 24.61 10.02 -11.21
N GLU A 119 24.58 8.87 -11.88
CA GLU A 119 25.77 8.05 -12.15
C GLU A 119 26.76 8.80 -13.05
N LYS A 120 26.29 9.41 -14.15
CA LYS A 120 27.14 10.21 -15.06
C LYS A 120 27.74 11.43 -14.36
N LYS A 121 26.97 12.10 -13.48
CA LYS A 121 27.51 13.23 -12.67
C LYS A 121 28.62 12.76 -11.74
N LYS A 122 28.43 11.62 -11.07
CA LYS A 122 29.46 11.03 -10.21
C LYS A 122 30.71 10.67 -11.00
N LEU A 123 30.56 10.06 -12.18
CA LEU A 123 31.67 9.74 -13.07
C LEU A 123 32.44 10.99 -13.52
N LEU A 124 31.71 12.05 -13.91
CA LEU A 124 32.31 13.33 -14.31
C LEU A 124 33.12 13.96 -13.16
N GLU A 125 32.62 13.89 -11.93
CA GLU A 125 33.34 14.43 -10.77
C GLU A 125 34.63 13.64 -10.49
N THR A 126 34.57 12.30 -10.53
CA THR A 126 35.77 11.45 -10.43
C THR A 126 36.78 11.77 -11.52
N GLN A 127 36.33 11.95 -12.77
CA GLN A 127 37.21 12.30 -13.88
C GLN A 127 37.85 13.68 -13.71
N LYS A 128 37.13 14.66 -13.16
CA LYS A 128 37.72 15.97 -12.81
C LYS A 128 38.77 15.87 -11.73
N GLU A 129 38.51 15.10 -10.67
CA GLU A 129 39.49 14.87 -9.60
C GLU A 129 40.76 14.18 -10.12
N GLU A 130 40.62 13.23 -11.05
CA GLU A 130 41.76 12.60 -11.73
C GLU A 130 42.53 13.59 -12.60
N LEU A 131 41.83 14.45 -13.35
CA LEU A 131 42.45 15.48 -14.18
C LEU A 131 43.21 16.52 -13.34
N ASP A 132 42.65 16.90 -12.19
CA ASP A 132 43.32 17.81 -11.24
C ASP A 132 44.56 17.18 -10.61
N LYS A 133 44.54 15.87 -10.32
CA LYS A 133 45.73 15.13 -9.86
C LYS A 133 46.81 15.10 -10.94
N LEU A 134 46.45 14.74 -12.17
CA LEU A 134 47.37 14.71 -13.30
C LEU A 134 47.97 16.10 -13.58
N SER A 135 47.19 17.17 -13.48
CA SER A 135 47.69 18.54 -13.64
C SER A 135 48.68 18.95 -12.55
N LYS A 136 48.50 18.46 -11.31
CA LYS A 136 49.48 18.67 -10.22
C LYS A 136 50.76 17.90 -10.48
N GLU A 137 50.65 16.63 -10.86
CA GLU A 137 51.81 15.80 -11.21
C GLU A 137 52.61 16.39 -12.38
N GLU A 138 51.92 16.91 -13.41
CA GLU A 138 52.56 17.60 -14.53
C GLU A 138 53.37 18.81 -14.05
N LYS A 139 52.83 19.64 -13.15
CA LYS A 139 53.55 20.79 -12.58
C LYS A 139 54.75 20.36 -11.75
N GLU A 140 54.64 19.28 -10.98
CA GLU A 140 55.75 18.73 -10.19
C GLU A 140 56.88 18.24 -11.09
N ILE A 141 56.56 17.51 -12.16
CA ILE A 141 57.53 17.05 -13.16
C ILE A 141 58.21 18.26 -13.84
N LEU A 142 57.44 19.27 -14.20
CA LEU A 142 57.96 20.45 -14.89
C LEU A 142 58.89 21.28 -14.00
N ASN A 143 58.63 21.33 -12.69
CA ASN A 143 59.54 21.91 -11.71
C ASN A 143 60.79 21.06 -11.51
N ALA A 144 60.66 19.74 -11.38
CA ALA A 144 61.80 18.84 -11.25
C ALA A 144 62.74 18.93 -12.48
N ASN A 145 62.19 19.06 -13.68
CA ASN A 145 62.98 19.26 -14.90
C ASN A 145 63.77 20.58 -14.87
N LYS A 146 63.17 21.67 -14.38
CA LYS A 146 63.89 22.96 -14.20
C LYS A 146 65.01 22.85 -13.18
N ASP A 147 64.78 22.12 -12.10
CA ASP A 147 65.82 21.89 -11.08
C ASP A 147 66.97 21.08 -11.69
N ILE A 148 66.67 20.01 -12.44
CA ILE A 148 67.67 19.21 -13.17
C ILE A 148 68.47 20.09 -14.13
N GLU A 149 67.81 20.90 -14.96
CA GLU A 149 68.49 21.84 -15.87
C GLU A 149 69.40 22.80 -15.11
N SER A 150 68.94 23.37 -13.99
CA SER A 150 69.76 24.27 -13.16
C SER A 150 70.98 23.56 -12.57
N THR A 151 70.83 22.31 -12.12
CA THR A 151 71.96 21.52 -11.59
C THR A 151 72.94 21.12 -12.69
N ALA A 152 72.47 20.84 -13.90
CA ALA A 152 73.33 20.54 -15.04
C ALA A 152 74.20 21.75 -15.40
N ILE A 153 73.61 22.96 -15.44
CA ILE A 153 74.34 24.21 -15.65
C ILE A 153 75.40 24.41 -14.54
N ALA A 154 75.03 24.22 -13.27
CA ALA A 154 75.98 24.36 -12.15
C ALA A 154 77.14 23.35 -12.21
N ILE A 155 76.87 22.12 -12.64
CA ILE A 155 77.91 21.10 -12.85
C ILE A 155 78.83 21.50 -13.99
N GLU A 156 78.28 22.00 -15.09
CA GLU A 156 79.08 22.44 -16.24
C GLU A 156 80.00 23.62 -15.88
N GLU A 157 79.47 24.59 -15.13
CA GLU A 157 80.27 25.69 -14.56
C GLU A 157 81.37 25.18 -13.62
N PHE A 158 81.07 24.21 -12.76
CA PHE A 158 82.05 23.59 -11.86
C PHE A 158 83.17 22.88 -12.62
N ILE A 159 82.81 22.10 -13.65
CA ILE A 159 83.79 21.39 -14.50
C ILE A 159 84.73 22.38 -15.19
N VAL A 160 84.21 23.49 -15.72
CA VAL A 160 85.04 24.53 -16.34
C VAL A 160 86.03 25.11 -15.33
N LEU A 161 85.57 25.39 -14.11
CA LEU A 161 86.38 25.98 -13.05
C LEU A 161 87.44 25.00 -12.52
N GLU A 162 87.08 23.73 -12.35
CA GLU A 162 87.99 22.66 -11.93
C GLU A 162 89.04 22.34 -13.01
N ASN A 163 88.66 22.34 -14.29
CA ASN A 163 89.60 22.20 -15.40
C ASN A 163 90.60 23.36 -15.45
N ALA A 164 90.14 24.59 -15.22
CA ALA A 164 91.03 25.76 -15.15
C ALA A 164 92.05 25.61 -14.00
N LYS A 165 91.60 25.20 -12.82
CA LYS A 165 92.47 24.95 -11.66
C LYS A 165 93.47 23.82 -11.91
N THR A 166 92.99 22.71 -12.47
CA THR A 166 93.85 21.56 -12.82
C THR A 166 94.91 21.96 -13.85
N THR A 167 94.55 22.84 -14.80
CA THR A 167 95.51 23.37 -15.78
C THR A 167 96.57 24.24 -15.12
N GLU A 168 96.20 25.08 -14.16
CA GLU A 168 97.13 25.90 -13.37
C GLU A 168 98.07 25.02 -12.54
N GLU A 169 97.53 24.04 -11.82
CA GLU A 169 98.32 23.06 -11.06
C GLU A 169 99.28 22.27 -11.96
N PHE A 170 98.82 21.86 -13.15
CA PHE A 170 99.67 21.19 -14.14
C PHE A 170 100.81 22.11 -14.63
N GLN A 171 100.54 23.39 -14.86
CA GLN A 171 101.59 24.35 -15.21
C GLN A 171 102.62 24.51 -14.10
N ASP A 172 102.19 24.57 -12.85
CA ASP A 172 103.10 24.71 -11.72
C ASP A 172 103.93 23.45 -11.47
N VAL A 173 103.34 22.26 -11.62
CA VAL A 173 104.07 21.00 -11.62
C VAL A 173 105.05 20.94 -12.78
N SER A 174 104.66 21.37 -13.98
CA SER A 174 105.55 21.43 -15.14
C SER A 174 106.76 22.35 -14.88
N LYS A 175 106.54 23.55 -14.32
CA LYS A 175 107.63 24.45 -13.89
C LYS A 175 108.53 23.79 -12.84
N ALA A 176 107.96 23.03 -11.89
CA ALA A 176 108.75 22.32 -10.88
C ALA A 176 109.57 21.18 -11.51
N VAL A 177 109.00 20.44 -12.45
CA VAL A 177 109.68 19.39 -13.23
C VAL A 177 110.80 19.98 -14.10
N GLU A 178 110.66 21.20 -14.63
CA GLU A 178 111.75 21.89 -15.34
C GLU A 178 112.88 22.35 -14.41
N LYS A 179 112.56 22.71 -13.16
CA LYS A 179 113.54 23.15 -12.15
C LYS A 179 114.29 21.98 -11.50
N LEU A 180 113.63 20.85 -11.32
CA LEU A 180 114.19 19.65 -10.67
C LEU A 180 115.51 19.16 -11.32
N PRO A 181 115.66 19.08 -12.65
CA PRO A 181 116.92 18.74 -13.30
C PRO A 181 118.05 19.69 -12.94
N LYS A 182 117.77 21.01 -12.84
CA LYS A 182 118.76 22.02 -12.45
C LYS A 182 119.21 21.81 -11.00
N ILE A 183 118.26 21.55 -10.11
CA ILE A 183 118.54 21.22 -8.71
C ILE A 183 119.31 19.90 -8.60
N ILE A 184 118.98 18.89 -9.42
CA ILE A 184 119.71 17.61 -9.49
C ILE A 184 121.14 17.83 -9.98
N THR A 185 121.36 18.67 -10.99
CA THR A 185 122.71 19.00 -11.45
C THR A 185 123.50 19.76 -10.39
N GLU A 186 122.90 20.75 -9.73
CA GLU A 186 123.53 21.47 -8.62
C GLU A 186 123.86 20.55 -7.45
N LEU A 187 122.95 19.64 -7.09
CA LEU A 187 123.19 18.62 -6.06
C LEU A 187 124.29 17.65 -6.48
N LYS A 188 124.32 17.20 -7.74
CA LYS A 188 125.40 16.33 -8.24
C LYS A 188 126.75 17.05 -8.21
N GLU A 189 126.80 18.33 -8.56
CA GLU A 189 128.01 19.15 -8.44
C GLU A 189 128.43 19.32 -6.97
N ASN A 190 127.48 19.56 -6.08
CA ASN A 190 127.75 19.69 -4.64
C ASN A 190 128.17 18.35 -4.03
N VAL A 191 127.57 17.23 -4.44
CA VAL A 191 127.97 15.87 -4.04
C VAL A 191 129.37 15.57 -4.56
N ALA A 192 129.68 15.86 -5.82
CA ALA A 192 131.03 15.66 -6.37
C ALA A 192 132.08 16.54 -5.65
N LYS A 193 131.72 17.76 -5.24
CA LYS A 193 132.56 18.61 -4.38
C LYS A 193 132.76 17.98 -3.00
N LEU A 194 131.68 17.55 -2.36
CA LEU A 194 131.71 16.87 -1.05
C LEU A 194 132.51 15.57 -1.10
N GLU A 195 132.35 14.75 -2.15
CA GLU A 195 133.14 13.54 -2.38
C GLU A 195 134.62 13.88 -2.54
N SER A 196 134.97 14.92 -3.33
CA SER A 196 136.35 15.37 -3.46
C SER A 196 136.92 15.92 -2.15
N ASP A 197 136.11 16.60 -1.34
CA ASP A 197 136.50 17.16 -0.05
C ASP A 197 136.67 16.04 1.00
N ILE A 198 135.82 15.02 0.97
CA ILE A 198 135.95 13.80 1.79
C ILE A 198 137.20 13.01 1.40
N GLU A 199 137.48 12.87 0.10
CA GLU A 199 138.65 12.15 -0.42
C GLU A 199 139.99 12.84 -0.05
N LYS A 200 139.95 14.17 0.18
CA LYS A 200 141.09 14.99 0.60
C LYS A 200 141.19 15.19 2.10
N GLN A 201 140.20 14.76 2.88
CA GLN A 201 140.27 14.84 4.34
C GLN A 201 141.08 13.66 4.89
N PRO A 202 142.08 13.91 5.76
CA PRO A 202 142.74 12.84 6.50
C PRO A 202 141.77 12.39 7.60
N CYS A 203 140.86 11.48 7.26
CA CYS A 203 140.01 10.82 8.22
C CYS A 203 140.86 9.76 8.93
N THR A 204 141.06 9.87 10.24
CA THR A 204 141.70 8.78 10.99
C THR A 204 140.78 7.55 10.94
N VAL A 205 141.34 6.34 10.99
CA VAL A 205 140.55 5.09 10.91
C VAL A 205 139.39 5.07 11.94
N GLN A 206 139.57 5.73 13.08
CA GLN A 206 138.55 5.91 14.12
C GLN A 206 137.36 6.75 13.67
N ASP A 207 137.56 7.89 12.99
CA ASP A 207 136.47 8.77 12.55
C ASP A 207 135.60 8.08 11.48
N ARG A 208 136.22 7.26 10.61
CA ARG A 208 135.51 6.44 9.63
C ARG A 208 134.66 5.35 10.31
N GLU A 209 135.18 4.69 11.34
CA GLU A 209 134.41 3.70 12.12
C GLU A 209 133.22 4.33 12.85
N ILE A 210 133.39 5.53 13.41
CA ILE A 210 132.31 6.28 14.06
C ILE A 210 131.21 6.64 13.06
N LEU A 211 131.57 7.14 11.87
CA LEU A 211 130.60 7.45 10.82
C LEU A 211 129.85 6.21 10.32
N LEU A 212 130.53 5.07 10.16
CA LEU A 212 129.88 3.80 9.80
C LEU A 212 128.92 3.32 10.88
N GLN A 213 129.29 3.45 12.17
CA GLN A 213 128.37 3.16 13.28
C GLN A 213 127.15 4.09 13.29
N GLU A 214 127.33 5.39 13.01
CA GLU A 214 126.21 6.33 12.91
C GLU A 214 125.28 6.00 11.73
N ILE A 215 125.84 5.61 10.58
CA ILE A 215 125.08 5.13 9.42
C ILE A 215 124.28 3.88 9.78
N ASP A 216 124.86 2.91 10.48
CA ASP A 216 124.16 1.70 10.92
C ASP A 216 123.04 2.01 11.91
N ILE A 217 123.27 2.93 12.86
CA ILE A 217 122.24 3.42 13.79
C ILE A 217 121.10 4.11 13.03
N LEU A 218 121.41 4.94 12.03
CA LEU A 218 120.42 5.62 11.20
C LEU A 218 119.63 4.63 10.34
N ASN A 219 120.28 3.64 9.74
CA ASN A 219 119.63 2.56 9.00
C ASN A 219 118.71 1.74 9.90
N GLY A 220 119.13 1.44 11.14
CA GLY A 220 118.28 0.81 12.15
C GLY A 220 117.05 1.66 12.50
N LYS A 221 117.22 2.98 12.68
CA LYS A 221 116.10 3.91 12.91
C LYS A 221 115.14 3.99 11.71
N ILE A 222 115.66 3.97 10.49
CA ILE A 222 114.85 3.93 9.26
C ILE A 222 114.08 2.60 9.18
N GLY A 223 114.73 1.46 9.48
CA GLY A 223 114.09 0.15 9.53
C GLY A 223 112.92 0.10 10.52
N ILE A 224 113.11 0.64 11.74
CA ILE A 224 112.05 0.74 12.74
C ILE A 224 110.90 1.64 12.26
N LYS A 225 111.20 2.79 11.64
CA LYS A 225 110.16 3.67 11.08
C LYS A 225 109.38 2.99 9.96
N ASN A 226 110.05 2.29 9.05
CA ASN A 226 109.39 1.55 7.96
C ASN A 226 108.49 0.42 8.50
N ALA A 227 108.93 -0.29 9.55
CA ALA A 227 108.10 -1.29 10.22
C ALA A 227 106.85 -0.67 10.86
N LYS A 228 106.96 0.50 11.50
CA LYS A 228 105.80 1.23 12.06
C LYS A 228 104.84 1.68 10.97
N VAL A 229 105.34 2.19 9.84
CA VAL A 229 104.51 2.60 8.70
C VAL A 229 103.79 1.40 8.10
N LYS A 230 104.49 0.27 7.93
CA LYS A 230 103.88 -0.97 7.43
C LYS A 230 102.76 -1.44 8.37
N HIS A 231 103.03 -1.52 9.68
CA HIS A 231 102.03 -1.91 10.66
C HIS A 231 100.81 -0.96 10.69
N ALA A 232 101.03 0.35 10.55
CA ALA A 232 99.92 1.30 10.45
C ALA A 232 99.09 1.11 9.17
N ARG A 233 99.74 0.73 8.06
CA ARG A 233 99.07 0.39 6.80
C ARG A 233 98.26 -0.91 6.92
N ASP A 234 98.85 -1.95 7.52
CA ASP A 234 98.18 -3.24 7.76
C ASP A 234 96.93 -3.05 8.64
N ILE A 235 97.04 -2.26 9.72
CA ILE A 235 95.89 -1.88 10.57
C ILE A 235 94.81 -1.18 9.73
N LYS A 236 95.21 -0.19 8.93
CA LYS A 236 94.26 0.58 8.12
C LYS A 236 93.52 -0.34 7.15
N GLU A 237 94.24 -1.20 6.43
CA GLU A 237 93.65 -2.15 5.48
C GLU A 237 92.68 -3.12 6.17
N GLU A 238 93.00 -3.60 7.39
CA GLU A 238 92.09 -4.45 8.17
C GLU A 238 90.79 -3.73 8.56
N TYR A 239 90.88 -2.49 9.05
CA TYR A 239 89.70 -1.72 9.42
C TYR A 239 88.87 -1.26 8.22
N ASP A 240 89.52 -0.87 7.11
CA ASP A 240 88.83 -0.53 5.87
C ASP A 240 88.05 -1.74 5.33
N ALA A 241 88.65 -2.94 5.36
CA ALA A 241 87.96 -4.18 4.97
C ALA A 241 86.74 -4.48 5.86
N LYS A 242 86.87 -4.35 7.19
CA LYS A 242 85.74 -4.54 8.12
C LYS A 242 84.64 -3.50 7.90
N LEU A 243 85.00 -2.24 7.65
CA LEU A 243 84.03 -1.18 7.36
C LEU A 243 83.24 -1.46 6.07
N ASP A 244 83.91 -1.96 5.03
CA ASP A 244 83.25 -2.33 3.77
C ASP A 244 82.33 -3.55 3.93
N GLU A 245 82.72 -4.54 4.74
CA GLU A 245 81.87 -5.69 5.08
C GLU A 245 80.60 -5.24 5.81
N GLU A 246 80.73 -4.45 6.88
CA GLU A 246 79.59 -3.89 7.62
C GLU A 246 78.70 -3.00 6.74
N ARG A 247 79.30 -2.19 5.87
CA ARG A 247 78.55 -1.36 4.92
C ARG A 247 77.72 -2.20 3.94
N THR A 248 78.24 -3.35 3.54
CA THR A 248 77.54 -4.28 2.63
C THR A 248 76.37 -4.94 3.36
N VAL A 249 76.58 -5.39 4.59
CA VAL A 249 75.52 -5.95 5.45
C VAL A 249 74.39 -4.93 5.66
N LEU A 250 74.73 -3.68 5.97
CA LEU A 250 73.76 -2.61 6.21
C LEU A 250 72.96 -2.28 4.93
N ARG A 251 73.62 -2.25 3.78
CA ARG A 251 72.96 -2.09 2.47
C ARG A 251 71.96 -3.21 2.21
N ASP A 252 72.36 -4.46 2.43
CA ASP A 252 71.49 -5.62 2.21
C ASP A 252 70.27 -5.59 3.14
N MET A 253 70.42 -5.14 4.39
CA MET A 253 69.30 -4.95 5.32
C MET A 253 68.33 -3.88 4.80
N VAL A 254 68.84 -2.75 4.32
CA VAL A 254 68.02 -1.67 3.75
C VAL A 254 67.27 -2.14 2.50
N VAL A 255 67.93 -2.87 1.60
CA VAL A 255 67.29 -3.44 0.41
C VAL A 255 66.18 -4.41 0.80
N LYS A 256 66.43 -5.33 1.77
CA LYS A 256 65.41 -6.25 2.28
C LYS A 256 64.22 -5.53 2.91
N TRP A 257 64.48 -4.47 3.67
CA TRP A 257 63.45 -3.60 4.24
C TRP A 257 62.60 -2.96 3.15
N ASN A 258 63.25 -2.27 2.20
CA ASN A 258 62.58 -1.58 1.09
C ASN A 258 61.75 -2.54 0.22
N LEU A 259 62.29 -3.72 -0.11
CA LEU A 259 61.56 -4.75 -0.85
C LEU A 259 60.32 -5.25 -0.09
N SER A 260 60.42 -5.40 1.23
CA SER A 260 59.30 -5.81 2.07
C SER A 260 58.22 -4.73 2.11
N LEU A 261 58.62 -3.46 2.23
CA LEU A 261 57.70 -2.34 2.16
C LEU A 261 57.04 -2.22 0.79
N MET A 262 57.79 -2.32 -0.32
CA MET A 262 57.23 -2.23 -1.68
C MET A 262 56.07 -3.22 -1.92
N LYS A 263 56.16 -4.44 -1.39
CA LYS A 263 55.07 -5.42 -1.48
C LYS A 263 53.80 -4.94 -0.79
N ILE A 264 53.94 -4.21 0.31
CA ILE A 264 52.84 -3.67 1.11
C ILE A 264 52.32 -2.36 0.51
N THR A 265 53.19 -1.55 -0.09
CA THR A 265 52.86 -0.25 -0.71
C THR A 265 51.77 -0.35 -1.76
N VAL A 266 51.67 -1.48 -2.48
CA VAL A 266 50.58 -1.73 -3.45
C VAL A 266 49.20 -1.62 -2.78
N ARG A 267 49.07 -2.08 -1.54
CA ARG A 267 47.81 -2.02 -0.78
C ARG A 267 47.70 -0.77 0.08
N MET A 268 48.82 -0.25 0.57
CA MET A 268 48.85 0.94 1.42
C MET A 268 49.93 1.92 0.93
N PRO A 269 49.60 2.80 -0.03
CA PRO A 269 50.57 3.69 -0.68
C PRO A 269 51.33 4.61 0.27
N ARG A 270 50.73 4.97 1.41
CA ARG A 270 51.33 5.84 2.44
C ARG A 270 52.62 5.26 3.03
N ILE A 271 52.77 3.94 3.06
CA ILE A 271 53.97 3.24 3.57
C ILE A 271 55.22 3.51 2.70
N LYS A 272 55.05 3.99 1.45
CA LYS A 272 56.17 4.40 0.58
C LYS A 272 57.08 5.44 1.23
N GLN A 273 56.55 6.24 2.15
CA GLN A 273 57.32 7.25 2.89
C GLN A 273 58.30 6.66 3.90
N LEU A 274 58.29 5.33 4.14
CA LEU A 274 59.22 4.61 5.03
C LEU A 274 60.39 3.95 4.27
N LEU A 275 60.54 4.22 2.97
CA LEU A 275 61.64 3.69 2.17
C LEU A 275 62.95 4.42 2.48
N LEU A 276 63.98 3.66 2.84
CA LEU A 276 65.29 4.20 3.19
C LEU A 276 66.19 4.36 1.94
N PRO A 277 67.09 5.36 1.91
CA PRO A 277 68.10 5.46 0.87
C PRO A 277 69.08 4.27 0.92
N GLU A 278 69.46 3.72 -0.23
CA GLU A 278 70.38 2.57 -0.32
C GLU A 278 71.87 2.95 -0.24
N SER A 279 72.16 4.25 -0.09
CA SER A 279 73.51 4.80 -0.03
C SER A 279 73.57 6.00 0.93
N GLY A 280 74.79 6.43 1.27
CA GLY A 280 74.99 7.60 2.12
C GLY A 280 75.00 7.34 3.64
N PHE A 281 75.17 6.08 4.08
CA PHE A 281 75.15 5.67 5.49
C PHE A 281 76.12 6.42 6.42
N HIS A 282 77.17 7.02 5.88
CA HIS A 282 78.19 7.77 6.63
C HIS A 282 77.83 9.25 6.83
N SER A 283 76.78 9.74 6.18
CA SER A 283 76.38 11.14 6.27
C SER A 283 75.50 11.37 7.50
N LYS A 284 75.71 12.50 8.19
CA LYS A 284 74.84 12.90 9.30
C LYS A 284 73.38 13.07 8.85
N SER A 285 73.18 13.55 7.63
CA SER A 285 71.85 13.68 7.01
C SER A 285 71.11 12.34 6.91
N TYR A 286 71.81 11.21 6.75
CA TYR A 286 71.17 9.89 6.72
C TYR A 286 70.62 9.52 8.10
N LEU A 287 71.37 9.80 9.17
CA LEU A 287 70.91 9.57 10.54
C LEU A 287 69.72 10.48 10.89
N ASP A 288 69.77 11.75 10.49
CA ASP A 288 68.65 12.67 10.69
C ASP A 288 67.37 12.20 9.94
N GLN A 289 67.52 11.67 8.72
CA GLN A 289 66.42 11.06 7.96
C GLN A 289 65.89 9.79 8.64
N LEU A 290 66.77 8.96 9.20
CA LEU A 290 66.39 7.75 9.92
C LEU A 290 65.53 8.08 11.16
N ASP A 291 65.88 9.13 11.90
CA ASP A 291 65.12 9.59 13.06
C ASP A 291 63.72 10.10 12.65
N ILE A 292 63.63 10.86 11.55
CA ILE A 292 62.34 11.29 10.99
C ILE A 292 61.51 10.07 10.57
N MET A 293 62.13 9.08 9.93
CA MET A 293 61.45 7.85 9.53
C MET A 293 60.97 7.02 10.72
N LEU A 294 61.73 6.96 11.81
CA LEU A 294 61.32 6.31 13.06
C LEU A 294 60.04 6.95 13.62
N GLN A 295 59.99 8.28 13.66
CA GLN A 295 58.78 9.00 14.10
C GLN A 295 57.59 8.76 13.16
N LEU A 296 57.82 8.72 11.86
CA LEU A 296 56.79 8.43 10.87
C LEU A 296 56.27 6.99 11.02
N LYS A 297 57.18 6.03 11.25
CA LYS A 297 56.86 4.62 11.51
C LYS A 297 55.98 4.48 12.74
N ASP A 298 56.30 5.16 13.84
CA ASP A 298 55.48 5.12 15.07
C ASP A 298 54.12 5.81 14.91
N THR A 299 54.01 6.76 13.98
CA THR A 299 52.74 7.42 13.65
C THR A 299 51.86 6.50 12.83
N ILE A 300 52.40 5.91 11.75
CA ILE A 300 51.69 4.95 10.90
C ILE A 300 51.28 3.72 11.71
N GLU A 301 52.14 3.22 12.61
CA GLU A 301 51.82 2.08 13.46
C GLU A 301 50.64 2.38 14.40
N ARG A 302 50.61 3.57 15.01
CA ARG A 302 49.48 4.00 15.86
C ARG A 302 48.17 4.12 15.08
N GLU A 303 48.22 4.68 13.87
CA GLU A 303 47.05 4.77 12.99
C GLU A 303 46.53 3.37 12.63
N LEU A 304 47.43 2.46 12.22
CA LEU A 304 47.08 1.08 11.87
C LEU A 304 46.48 0.31 13.05
N VAL A 305 47.03 0.48 14.26
CA VAL A 305 46.47 -0.13 15.48
C VAL A 305 45.09 0.46 15.78
N GLY A 306 44.91 1.77 15.58
CA GLY A 306 43.63 2.45 15.68
C GLY A 306 42.60 1.85 14.73
N ASP A 307 42.89 1.82 13.43
CA ASP A 307 42.04 1.29 12.37
C ASP A 307 41.68 -0.18 12.60
N MET A 308 42.65 -0.99 13.04
CA MET A 308 42.41 -2.39 13.40
C MET A 308 41.49 -2.54 14.60
N SER A 309 41.58 -1.65 15.59
CA SER A 309 40.69 -1.64 16.75
C SER A 309 39.26 -1.25 16.35
N THR A 310 39.08 -0.25 15.49
CA THR A 310 37.76 0.13 14.96
C THR A 310 37.15 -0.98 14.11
N ALA A 311 37.94 -1.58 13.21
CA ALA A 311 37.49 -2.70 12.39
C ALA A 311 37.08 -3.92 13.26
N ARG A 312 37.82 -4.18 14.33
CA ARG A 312 37.48 -5.24 15.29
C ARG A 312 36.17 -4.94 16.03
N ALA A 313 35.99 -3.72 16.51
CA ALA A 313 34.74 -3.31 17.16
C ALA A 313 33.53 -3.45 16.22
N GLN A 314 33.66 -3.02 14.96
CA GLN A 314 32.63 -3.21 13.94
C GLN A 314 32.31 -4.69 13.70
N LEU A 315 33.34 -5.55 13.62
CA LEU A 315 33.16 -7.00 13.48
C LEU A 315 32.42 -7.61 14.67
N GLU A 316 32.72 -7.18 15.88
CA GLU A 316 32.03 -7.61 17.10
C GLU A 316 30.56 -7.15 17.10
N ASP A 317 30.28 -5.93 16.64
CA ASP A 317 28.92 -5.41 16.47
C ASP A 317 28.12 -6.18 15.41
N TYR A 318 28.73 -6.45 14.24
CA TYR A 318 28.11 -7.28 13.21
C TYR A 318 27.85 -8.71 13.71
N HIS A 319 28.76 -9.27 14.50
CA HIS A 319 28.57 -10.59 15.09
C HIS A 319 27.40 -10.62 16.07
N ARG A 320 27.27 -9.58 16.91
CA ARG A 320 26.13 -9.40 17.83
C ARG A 320 24.81 -9.31 17.08
N MET A 321 24.74 -8.45 16.06
CA MET A 321 23.54 -8.26 15.24
C MET A 321 23.15 -9.55 14.51
N LYS A 322 24.14 -10.31 14.04
CA LYS A 322 23.90 -11.63 13.45
C LYS A 322 23.25 -12.60 14.44
N ILE A 323 23.71 -12.66 15.69
CA ILE A 323 23.14 -13.53 16.73
C ILE A 323 21.70 -13.11 17.05
N GLU A 324 21.41 -11.81 17.13
CA GLU A 324 20.06 -11.28 17.33
C GLU A 324 19.12 -11.71 16.19
N LEU A 325 19.54 -11.53 14.93
CA LEU A 325 18.78 -11.96 13.76
C LEU A 325 18.56 -13.48 13.73
N GLU A 326 19.57 -14.29 14.07
CA GLU A 326 19.42 -15.75 14.16
C GLU A 326 18.40 -16.16 15.24
N THR A 327 18.39 -15.44 16.37
CA THR A 327 17.43 -15.65 17.47
C THR A 327 16.00 -15.28 17.03
N ASP A 328 15.83 -14.14 16.35
CA ASP A 328 14.54 -13.70 15.82
C ASP A 328 14.01 -14.65 14.74
N ILE A 329 14.87 -15.12 13.84
CA ILE A 329 14.51 -16.13 12.83
C ILE A 329 14.03 -17.41 13.49
N GLU A 330 14.71 -17.89 14.54
CA GLU A 330 14.28 -19.09 15.26
C GLU A 330 12.96 -18.86 16.00
N GLY A 331 12.77 -17.67 16.61
CA GLY A 331 11.49 -17.24 17.19
C GLY A 331 10.35 -17.29 16.17
N LYS A 332 10.56 -16.74 14.97
CA LYS A 332 9.59 -16.75 13.86
C LYS A 332 9.32 -18.15 13.33
N LYS A 333 10.32 -19.05 13.27
CA LYS A 333 10.10 -20.46 12.92
C LYS A 333 9.21 -21.18 13.93
N VAL A 334 9.39 -20.92 15.23
CA VAL A 334 8.52 -21.48 16.28
C VAL A 334 7.09 -20.97 16.13
N GLU A 335 6.93 -19.67 15.86
CA GLU A 335 5.61 -19.05 15.60
C GLU A 335 4.93 -19.66 14.36
N MET A 336 5.67 -19.80 13.24
CA MET A 336 5.17 -20.46 12.04
C MET A 336 4.76 -21.91 12.29
N LYS A 337 5.51 -22.69 13.08
CA LYS A 337 5.13 -24.07 13.44
C LYS A 337 3.82 -24.11 14.23
N LYS A 338 3.59 -23.17 15.16
CA LYS A 338 2.32 -23.06 15.89
C LYS A 338 1.17 -22.72 14.94
N LYS A 339 1.37 -21.74 14.06
CA LYS A 339 0.37 -21.36 13.05
C LYS A 339 0.05 -22.51 12.09
N GLN A 340 1.05 -23.28 11.67
CA GLN A 340 0.85 -24.47 10.86
C GLN A 340 0.01 -25.53 11.59
N GLN A 341 0.27 -25.76 12.88
CA GLN A 341 -0.55 -26.67 13.70
C GLN A 341 -2.00 -26.20 13.83
N GLU A 342 -2.23 -24.89 14.00
CA GLU A 342 -3.57 -24.29 14.00
C GLU A 342 -4.27 -24.55 12.66
N ILE A 343 -3.59 -24.29 11.53
CA ILE A 343 -4.11 -24.55 10.18
C ILE A 343 -4.44 -26.03 10.00
N ASP A 344 -3.57 -26.94 10.41
CA ASP A 344 -3.79 -28.39 10.30
C ASP A 344 -5.02 -28.83 11.13
N THR A 345 -5.24 -28.20 12.28
CA THR A 345 -6.40 -28.47 13.15
C THR A 345 -7.69 -27.99 12.48
N VAL A 346 -7.71 -26.74 12.01
CA VAL A 346 -8.86 -26.18 11.27
C VAL A 346 -9.14 -26.98 10.01
N THR A 347 -8.11 -27.42 9.28
CA THR A 347 -8.28 -28.25 8.08
C THR A 347 -8.93 -29.60 8.39
N LYS A 348 -8.61 -30.21 9.54
CA LYS A 348 -9.29 -31.43 10.00
C LYS A 348 -10.76 -31.15 10.36
N GLU A 349 -11.04 -30.04 11.02
CA GLU A 349 -12.41 -29.64 11.36
C GLU A 349 -13.26 -29.37 10.11
N VAL A 350 -12.71 -28.68 9.11
CA VAL A 350 -13.38 -28.44 7.81
C VAL A 350 -13.70 -29.78 7.13
N LYS A 351 -12.74 -30.71 7.05
CA LYS A 351 -12.99 -32.05 6.48
C LYS A 351 -14.08 -32.81 7.24
N GLN A 352 -14.11 -32.70 8.57
CA GLN A 352 -15.15 -33.31 9.40
C GLN A 352 -16.52 -32.68 9.15
N LEU A 353 -16.58 -31.35 9.01
CA LEU A 353 -17.81 -30.63 8.66
C LEU A 353 -18.31 -30.99 7.26
N GLU A 354 -17.41 -31.11 6.27
CA GLU A 354 -17.77 -31.57 4.92
C GLU A 354 -18.37 -32.98 4.94
N LEU A 355 -17.79 -33.90 5.72
CA LEU A 355 -18.35 -35.25 5.93
C LEU A 355 -19.75 -35.19 6.56
N ASN A 356 -19.92 -34.35 7.58
CA ASN A 356 -21.23 -34.16 8.23
C ASN A 356 -22.26 -33.55 7.27
N ILE A 357 -21.89 -32.55 6.47
CA ILE A 357 -22.75 -31.94 5.46
C ILE A 357 -23.18 -32.97 4.43
N ASN A 358 -22.26 -33.81 3.95
CA ASN A 358 -22.57 -34.86 2.99
C ASN A 358 -23.51 -35.92 3.59
N LEU A 359 -23.35 -36.26 4.87
CA LEU A 359 -24.25 -37.16 5.58
C LEU A 359 -25.66 -36.58 5.70
N VAL A 360 -25.78 -35.30 6.08
CA VAL A 360 -27.07 -34.58 6.14
C VAL A 360 -27.72 -34.47 4.77
N LYS A 361 -26.95 -34.18 3.71
CA LYS A 361 -27.47 -34.18 2.33
C LYS A 361 -28.05 -35.53 1.94
N LYS A 362 -27.35 -36.63 2.28
CA LYS A 362 -27.84 -37.99 2.01
C LYS A 362 -29.11 -38.31 2.80
N GLN A 363 -29.16 -37.93 4.07
CA GLN A 363 -30.38 -38.09 4.89
C GLN A 363 -31.54 -37.26 4.33
N ASN A 364 -31.29 -36.03 3.88
CA ASN A 364 -32.31 -35.19 3.25
C ASN A 364 -32.80 -35.79 1.93
N SER A 365 -31.93 -36.33 1.08
CA SER A 365 -32.36 -37.01 -0.15
C SER A 365 -33.19 -38.25 0.16
N GLU A 366 -32.82 -39.04 1.18
CA GLU A 366 -33.61 -40.21 1.61
C GLU A 366 -35.00 -39.79 2.15
N VAL A 367 -35.09 -38.65 2.84
CA VAL A 367 -36.36 -38.09 3.31
C VAL A 367 -37.19 -37.54 2.15
N GLU A 368 -36.58 -36.86 1.17
CA GLU A 368 -37.26 -36.38 -0.04
C GLU A 368 -37.81 -37.54 -0.87
N ASP A 369 -37.02 -38.62 -1.05
CA ASP A 369 -37.45 -39.83 -1.74
C ASP A 369 -38.62 -40.50 -0.99
N ALA A 370 -38.54 -40.61 0.34
CA ALA A 370 -39.63 -41.16 1.16
C ALA A 370 -40.90 -40.28 1.12
N LEU A 371 -40.75 -38.95 1.05
CA LEU A 371 -41.87 -38.01 0.90
C LEU A 371 -42.49 -38.11 -0.50
N GLN A 372 -41.69 -38.21 -1.55
CA GLN A 372 -42.17 -38.45 -2.91
C GLN A 372 -42.88 -39.79 -3.03
N GLN A 373 -42.36 -40.84 -2.38
CA GLN A 373 -43.01 -42.15 -2.34
C GLN A 373 -44.34 -42.08 -1.61
N LYS A 374 -44.42 -41.40 -0.45
CA LYS A 374 -45.69 -41.16 0.25
C LYS A 374 -46.68 -40.29 -0.53
N LEU A 375 -46.21 -39.30 -1.27
CA LEU A 375 -47.03 -38.51 -2.19
C LEU A 375 -47.57 -39.36 -3.35
N GLY A 376 -46.75 -40.27 -3.89
CA GLY A 376 -47.15 -41.26 -4.87
C GLY A 376 -48.19 -42.24 -4.34
N GLU A 377 -48.02 -42.71 -3.09
CA GLU A 377 -48.99 -43.57 -2.40
C GLU A 377 -50.31 -42.85 -2.11
N LEU A 378 -50.27 -41.57 -1.72
CA LEU A 378 -51.46 -40.72 -1.54
C LEU A 378 -52.18 -40.46 -2.87
N SER A 379 -51.44 -40.23 -3.96
CA SER A 379 -51.99 -40.06 -5.31
C SER A 379 -52.59 -41.36 -5.87
N ASN A 380 -52.12 -42.52 -5.42
CA ASN A 380 -52.62 -43.84 -5.82
C ASN A 380 -53.64 -44.44 -4.82
N SER A 381 -53.90 -43.78 -3.69
CA SER A 381 -54.92 -44.20 -2.73
C SER A 381 -56.32 -43.98 -3.29
N THR A 382 -57.12 -45.05 -3.25
CA THR A 382 -58.48 -45.19 -3.80
C THR A 382 -59.44 -44.09 -3.33
N SER A 383 -59.19 -43.51 -2.15
CA SER A 383 -60.05 -42.49 -1.54
C SER A 383 -60.13 -41.16 -2.32
N LEU A 384 -59.10 -40.77 -3.08
CA LEU A 384 -59.11 -39.49 -3.81
C LEU A 384 -59.89 -39.56 -5.15
N LYS A 385 -59.95 -40.75 -5.75
CA LYS A 385 -60.81 -41.02 -6.92
C LYS A 385 -62.28 -41.19 -6.48
N GLU A 386 -62.52 -41.82 -5.34
CA GLU A 386 -63.85 -41.93 -4.73
C GLU A 386 -64.41 -40.55 -4.32
N LEU A 387 -63.59 -39.67 -3.72
CA LEU A 387 -64.02 -38.31 -3.35
C LEU A 387 -64.38 -37.45 -4.57
N LYS A 388 -63.66 -37.60 -5.69
CA LYS A 388 -63.99 -36.90 -6.95
C LYS A 388 -65.31 -37.41 -7.54
N ALA A 389 -65.53 -38.72 -7.55
CA ALA A 389 -66.78 -39.32 -8.01
C ALA A 389 -67.98 -38.94 -7.11
N GLU A 390 -67.77 -38.87 -5.79
CA GLU A 390 -68.78 -38.43 -4.83
C GLU A 390 -69.10 -36.94 -4.99
N HIS A 391 -68.10 -36.11 -5.26
CA HIS A 391 -68.30 -34.69 -5.54
C HIS A 391 -69.12 -34.47 -6.83
N GLU A 392 -68.88 -35.27 -7.87
CA GLU A 392 -69.62 -35.24 -9.14
C GLU A 392 -71.08 -35.73 -8.98
N GLN A 393 -71.30 -36.76 -8.15
CA GLN A 393 -72.66 -37.20 -7.80
C GLN A 393 -73.41 -36.16 -6.95
N LEU A 394 -72.71 -35.43 -6.07
CA LEU A 394 -73.31 -34.38 -5.23
C LEU A 394 -73.68 -33.13 -6.04
N THR A 395 -72.89 -32.75 -7.04
CA THR A 395 -73.25 -31.65 -7.97
C THR A 395 -74.44 -32.01 -8.86
N GLU A 396 -74.54 -33.26 -9.31
CA GLU A 396 -75.69 -33.73 -10.08
C GLU A 396 -76.97 -33.82 -9.23
N LYS A 397 -76.88 -34.30 -7.98
CA LYS A 397 -77.98 -34.25 -7.00
C LYS A 397 -78.43 -32.82 -6.70
N ARG A 398 -77.51 -31.87 -6.57
CA ARG A 398 -77.82 -30.45 -6.32
C ARG A 398 -78.57 -29.83 -7.49
N SER A 399 -78.14 -30.09 -8.73
CA SER A 399 -78.83 -29.65 -9.95
C SER A 399 -80.25 -30.21 -10.06
N ASN A 400 -80.44 -31.49 -9.72
CA ASN A 400 -81.77 -32.12 -9.71
C ASN A 400 -82.69 -31.61 -8.59
N LEU A 401 -82.13 -31.28 -7.42
CA LEU A 401 -82.89 -30.66 -6.32
C LEU A 401 -83.29 -29.22 -6.64
N GLU A 402 -82.45 -28.43 -7.32
CA GLU A 402 -82.79 -27.07 -7.76
C GLU A 402 -83.95 -27.08 -8.77
N LYS A 403 -83.95 -28.03 -9.71
CA LYS A 403 -85.06 -28.24 -10.65
C LYS A 403 -86.35 -28.68 -9.95
N LYS A 404 -86.26 -29.56 -8.94
CA LYS A 404 -87.43 -29.93 -8.11
C LYS A 404 -87.95 -28.75 -7.29
N ARG A 405 -87.05 -27.94 -6.72
CA ARG A 405 -87.38 -26.73 -5.98
C ARG A 405 -88.13 -25.74 -6.87
N GLN A 406 -87.64 -25.42 -8.07
CA GLN A 406 -88.36 -24.58 -9.04
C GLN A 406 -89.76 -25.09 -9.36
N LYS A 407 -89.92 -26.39 -9.68
CA LYS A 407 -91.24 -27.00 -9.91
C LYS A 407 -92.15 -26.93 -8.69
N THR A 408 -91.60 -26.96 -7.48
CA THR A 408 -92.38 -26.87 -6.24
C THR A 408 -92.81 -25.42 -5.99
N THR A 409 -91.94 -24.45 -6.26
CA THR A 409 -92.29 -23.02 -6.21
C THR A 409 -93.38 -22.67 -7.22
N GLU A 410 -93.31 -23.21 -8.45
CA GLU A 410 -94.37 -23.06 -9.46
C GLU A 410 -95.69 -23.68 -9.01
N LYS A 411 -95.66 -24.87 -8.39
CA LYS A 411 -96.86 -25.50 -7.80
C LYS A 411 -97.44 -24.71 -6.65
N ILE A 412 -96.61 -24.13 -5.78
CA ILE A 412 -97.03 -23.29 -4.66
C ILE A 412 -97.65 -21.99 -5.18
N LEU A 413 -97.05 -21.35 -6.19
CA LEU A 413 -97.63 -20.18 -6.86
C LEU A 413 -98.96 -20.52 -7.52
N ALA A 414 -99.07 -21.67 -8.20
CA ALA A 414 -100.33 -22.12 -8.78
C ALA A 414 -101.42 -22.37 -7.71
N THR A 415 -101.06 -22.94 -6.55
CA THR A 415 -102.01 -23.12 -5.44
C THR A 415 -102.38 -21.78 -4.80
N PHE A 416 -101.46 -20.82 -4.69
CA PHE A 416 -101.79 -19.46 -4.22
C PHE A 416 -102.73 -18.73 -5.18
N VAL A 417 -102.56 -18.90 -6.49
CA VAL A 417 -103.48 -18.36 -7.51
C VAL A 417 -104.85 -19.02 -7.42
N GLU A 418 -104.92 -20.35 -7.29
CA GLU A 418 -106.19 -21.06 -7.09
C GLU A 418 -106.89 -20.66 -5.78
N VAL A 419 -106.15 -20.48 -4.69
CA VAL A 419 -106.70 -19.99 -3.41
C VAL A 419 -107.18 -18.55 -3.55
N TYR A 420 -106.43 -17.69 -4.24
CA TYR A 420 -106.84 -16.31 -4.51
C TYR A 420 -108.11 -16.25 -5.37
N ASP A 421 -108.21 -17.07 -6.42
CA ASP A 421 -109.42 -17.15 -7.27
C ASP A 421 -110.61 -17.75 -6.52
N THR A 422 -110.38 -18.72 -5.64
CA THR A 422 -111.43 -19.30 -4.79
C THR A 422 -111.93 -18.28 -3.77
N ILE A 423 -111.03 -17.52 -3.15
CA ILE A 423 -111.38 -16.42 -2.23
C ILE A 423 -112.11 -15.32 -2.99
N LYS A 424 -111.65 -14.93 -4.19
CA LYS A 424 -112.30 -13.93 -5.03
C LYS A 424 -113.71 -14.35 -5.43
N LYS A 425 -113.91 -15.59 -5.87
CA LYS A 425 -115.26 -16.15 -6.14
C LYS A 425 -116.14 -16.20 -4.89
N LYS A 426 -115.57 -16.51 -3.73
CA LYS A 426 -116.30 -16.48 -2.46
C LYS A 426 -116.66 -15.06 -2.01
N LEU A 427 -115.82 -14.07 -2.33
CA LEU A 427 -116.08 -12.65 -2.10
C LEU A 427 -117.15 -12.11 -3.06
N GLU A 428 -117.12 -12.52 -4.32
CA GLU A 428 -118.16 -12.19 -5.31
C GLU A 428 -119.52 -12.78 -4.89
N THR A 429 -119.56 -14.04 -4.44
CA THR A 429 -120.80 -14.64 -3.91
C THR A 429 -121.23 -14.04 -2.56
N MET A 430 -120.30 -13.60 -1.70
CA MET A 430 -120.65 -12.82 -0.50
C MET A 430 -121.20 -11.43 -0.84
N MET A 431 -120.71 -10.79 -1.89
CA MET A 431 -121.25 -9.52 -2.38
C MET A 431 -122.64 -9.71 -3.01
N GLU A 432 -122.88 -10.80 -3.74
CA GLU A 432 -124.21 -11.13 -4.26
C GLU A 432 -125.21 -11.39 -3.13
N VAL A 433 -124.83 -12.18 -2.11
CA VAL A 433 -125.66 -12.40 -0.92
C VAL A 433 -125.81 -11.10 -0.11
N GLY A 434 -124.78 -10.26 -0.06
CA GLY A 434 -124.84 -8.93 0.57
C GLY A 434 -125.86 -8.03 -0.13
N ASN A 435 -125.85 -7.99 -1.46
CA ASN A 435 -126.80 -7.23 -2.26
C ASN A 435 -128.23 -7.80 -2.14
N GLU A 436 -128.41 -9.12 -2.09
CA GLU A 436 -129.72 -9.74 -1.87
C GLU A 436 -130.29 -9.42 -0.47
N VAL A 437 -129.43 -9.35 0.55
CA VAL A 437 -129.82 -8.94 1.91
C VAL A 437 -130.14 -7.45 1.95
N GLU A 438 -129.37 -6.61 1.25
CA GLU A 438 -129.60 -5.17 1.15
C GLU A 438 -130.91 -4.87 0.39
N ASP A 439 -131.19 -5.60 -0.70
CA ASP A 439 -132.45 -5.53 -1.44
C ASP A 439 -133.64 -6.06 -0.62
N SER A 440 -133.44 -7.11 0.18
CA SER A 440 -134.46 -7.63 1.10
C SER A 440 -134.77 -6.67 2.24
N ILE A 441 -133.75 -5.98 2.78
CA ILE A 441 -133.91 -4.95 3.80
C ILE A 441 -134.62 -3.73 3.18
N CYS A 442 -134.19 -3.27 2.00
CA CYS A 442 -134.84 -2.17 1.28
C CYS A 442 -136.33 -2.46 1.02
N ALA A 443 -136.66 -3.66 0.52
CA ALA A 443 -138.04 -4.08 0.29
C ALA A 443 -138.85 -4.15 1.61
N ALA A 444 -138.26 -4.66 2.70
CA ALA A 444 -138.91 -4.71 4.01
C ALA A 444 -139.13 -3.31 4.60
N THR A 445 -138.18 -2.39 4.43
CA THR A 445 -138.33 -0.99 4.86
C THR A 445 -139.35 -0.22 4.03
N GLU A 446 -139.44 -0.45 2.71
CA GLU A 446 -140.48 0.14 1.87
C GLU A 446 -141.88 -0.40 2.21
N GLU A 447 -141.99 -1.70 2.52
CA GLU A 447 -143.27 -2.28 2.95
C GLU A 447 -143.69 -1.78 4.35
N ALA A 448 -142.73 -1.58 5.27
CA ALA A 448 -142.96 -0.97 6.56
C ALA A 448 -143.38 0.51 6.42
N LEU A 449 -142.73 1.27 5.52
CA LEU A 449 -143.09 2.66 5.23
C LEU A 449 -144.51 2.76 4.66
N ARG A 450 -144.87 1.87 3.71
CA ARG A 450 -146.24 1.79 3.17
C ARG A 450 -147.28 1.44 4.22
N LYS A 451 -146.96 0.54 5.16
CA LYS A 451 -147.85 0.23 6.29
C LYS A 451 -147.99 1.42 7.25
N GLN A 452 -146.92 2.18 7.47
CA GLN A 452 -146.93 3.38 8.29
C GLN A 452 -147.70 4.52 7.62
N GLU A 453 -147.59 4.69 6.29
CA GLU A 453 -148.40 5.63 5.51
C GLU A 453 -149.89 5.26 5.52
N LYS A 454 -150.22 3.97 5.37
CA LYS A 454 -151.61 3.49 5.50
C LYS A 454 -152.16 3.70 6.91
N MET A 455 -151.36 3.52 7.95
CA MET A 455 -151.76 3.86 9.33
C MET A 455 -151.92 5.37 9.53
N LEU A 456 -151.02 6.20 8.99
CA LEU A 456 -151.15 7.66 9.04
C LEU A 456 -152.40 8.14 8.29
N GLN A 457 -152.74 7.50 7.17
CA GLN A 457 -153.95 7.79 6.40
C GLN A 457 -155.21 7.36 7.15
N ALA A 458 -155.21 6.18 7.77
CA ALA A 458 -156.28 5.75 8.67
C ALA A 458 -156.42 6.68 9.91
N CYS A 459 -155.31 7.19 10.46
CA CYS A 459 -155.34 8.18 11.54
C CYS A 459 -155.87 9.55 11.07
N ARG A 460 -155.61 9.96 9.82
CA ARG A 460 -156.21 11.17 9.24
C ARG A 460 -157.72 10.99 8.99
N GLU A 461 -158.14 9.82 8.54
CA GLU A 461 -159.56 9.48 8.37
C GLU A 461 -160.28 9.40 9.73
N LEU A 462 -159.66 8.81 10.74
CA LEU A 462 -160.17 8.81 12.13
C LEU A 462 -160.24 10.22 12.71
N LYS A 463 -159.25 11.08 12.43
CA LYS A 463 -159.27 12.49 12.85
C LYS A 463 -160.40 13.28 12.15
N GLN A 464 -160.65 13.02 10.87
CA GLN A 464 -161.80 13.63 10.17
C GLN A 464 -163.15 13.09 10.65
N ILE A 465 -163.22 11.82 11.06
CA ILE A 465 -164.41 11.24 11.71
C ILE A 465 -164.61 11.86 13.10
N GLN A 466 -163.52 12.13 13.83
CA GLN A 466 -163.56 12.77 15.14
C GLN A 466 -163.94 14.26 15.06
N GLU A 467 -163.43 15.01 14.07
CA GLU A 467 -163.87 16.38 13.78
C GLU A 467 -165.35 16.44 13.35
N LYS A 468 -165.85 15.42 12.62
CA LYS A 468 -167.29 15.26 12.33
C LYS A 468 -168.12 14.90 13.57
N LEU A 469 -167.57 14.11 14.49
CA LEU A 469 -168.20 13.77 15.78
C LEU A 469 -168.23 14.96 16.74
N ASP A 470 -167.21 15.82 16.72
CA ASP A 470 -167.15 17.04 17.54
C ASP A 470 -168.08 18.15 16.97
N GLN A 471 -168.24 18.23 15.64
CA GLN A 471 -169.30 19.05 15.03
C GLN A 471 -170.71 18.52 15.32
N LEU A 472 -170.90 17.21 15.45
CA LEU A 472 -172.18 16.59 15.83
C LEU A 472 -172.45 16.69 17.35
N ARG A 473 -171.41 16.75 18.19
CA ARG A 473 -171.53 16.99 19.65
C ARG A 473 -171.75 18.46 20.01
N SER A 474 -171.34 19.41 19.17
CA SER A 474 -171.58 20.84 19.41
C SER A 474 -173.00 21.32 19.06
N ASN A 475 -173.83 20.52 18.38
CA ASN A 475 -175.18 20.92 17.97
C ASN A 475 -176.32 20.12 18.62
N HIS A 476 -176.03 19.23 19.56
CA HIS A 476 -177.06 18.50 20.29
C HIS A 476 -176.63 18.23 21.74
N LEU A 477 -176.64 19.29 22.56
CA LEU A 477 -177.03 19.30 23.98
C LEU A 477 -176.88 20.72 24.54
N ASP A 478 -177.90 21.54 24.29
CA ASP A 478 -178.52 22.40 25.32
C ASP A 478 -180.03 22.33 25.03
N VAL A 479 -180.79 21.58 25.83
CA VAL A 479 -181.52 22.09 27.00
C VAL A 479 -182.86 22.70 26.58
N ASP A 480 -183.91 21.90 26.76
CA ASP A 480 -185.15 22.40 27.34
C ASP A 480 -184.87 22.67 28.83
N SER A 481 -185.04 23.91 29.28
CA SER A 481 -185.41 24.22 30.66
C SER A 481 -186.10 25.58 30.76
N ASP A 482 -187.34 25.50 31.25
CA ASP A 482 -188.12 26.48 32.01
C ASP A 482 -188.97 27.56 31.32
N SER A 483 -190.19 27.68 31.87
CA SER A 483 -191.12 28.79 31.70
C SER A 483 -190.82 29.95 32.68
N GLU A 484 -190.91 31.19 32.18
CA GLU A 484 -191.14 32.48 32.87
C GLU A 484 -190.35 32.83 34.16
N ARG A 485 -189.24 33.58 34.00
CA ARG A 485 -189.18 35.04 34.25
C ARG A 485 -188.03 35.68 33.47
#